data_AF-A0A967ULA1-F1
#
_entry.id   AF-A0A967ULA1-F1
#
_cell.length_a   1.000
_cell.length_b   1.000
_cell.length_c   1.000
_cell.angle_alpha   90.00
_cell.angle_beta   90.00
_cell.angle_gamma   90.00
#
_symmetry.space_group_name_H-M   'P 1'
#
loop_
_entity.id
_entity.type
_entity.pdbx_description
1 polymer ?
#
loop_
_entity_poly.entity_id
_entity_poly.type
_entity_poly.pdbx_seq_one_letter_code
_entity_poly.pdbx_strand_id
1 'polypeptide(L)' 'MPGEERGQVVDLIFLIVTGAIAFHGLTYRDENGESEIGHLLFGAIALLFFFRVLFVDVLGLI' A
#
# COMPACT_ATOMS: atom_id res chain seq x y z
N MET A 1 17.24 -17.02 -12.60
CA MET A 1 18.16 -17.59 -11.58
C MET A 1 17.34 -18.09 -10.39
N PRO A 2 17.73 -19.13 -9.62
CA PRO A 2 16.92 -19.63 -8.50
C PRO A 2 16.97 -18.63 -7.32
N GLY A 3 16.08 -17.64 -7.37
CA GLY A 3 16.04 -16.50 -6.46
C GLY A 3 15.00 -15.44 -6.82
N GLU A 4 14.60 -15.33 -8.10
CA GLU A 4 13.58 -14.39 -8.59
C GLU A 4 12.18 -14.65 -8.00
N GLU A 5 11.79 -15.92 -7.86
CA GLU A 5 10.44 -16.28 -7.39
C GLU A 5 10.18 -15.82 -5.96
N ARG A 6 11.22 -15.78 -5.12
CA ARG A 6 11.13 -15.27 -3.74
C ARG A 6 10.94 -13.75 -3.71
N GLY A 7 11.57 -13.02 -4.63
CA GLY A 7 11.40 -11.57 -4.75
C GLY A 7 9.96 -11.23 -5.11
N GLN A 8 9.42 -11.87 -6.15
CA GLN A 8 8.05 -11.63 -6.63
C GLN A 8 6.98 -11.92 -5.56
N VAL A 9 7.15 -12.99 -4.78
CA VAL A 9 6.22 -13.31 -3.68
C VAL A 9 6.30 -12.25 -2.58
N VAL A 10 7.50 -11.78 -2.23
CA VAL A 10 7.69 -10.72 -1.24
C VAL A 10 7.08 -9.41 -1.72
N ASP A 11 7.31 -9.02 -2.98
CA ASP A 11 6.78 -7.80 -3.58
C ASP A 11 5.25 -7.84 -3.64
N LEU A 12 4.67 -9.01 -3.96
CA LEU A 12 3.22 -9.22 -3.96
C LEU A 12 2.64 -9.10 -2.54
N ILE A 13 3.30 -9.68 -1.53
CA ILE A 13 2.87 -9.54 -0.13
C ILE A 13 2.95 -8.07 0.29
N PHE A 14 4.04 -7.38 -0.05
CA PHE A 14 4.22 -5.96 0.24
C PHE A 14 3.13 -5.12 -0.41
N LEU A 15 2.80 -5.40 -1.66
CA LEU A 15 1.73 -4.73 -2.40
C LEU A 15 0.38 -4.91 -1.69
N ILE A 16 0.02 -6.14 -1.32
CA ILE A 16 -1.25 -6.44 -0.65
C ILE A 16 -1.33 -5.75 0.71
N VAL A 17 -0.27 -5.86 1.53
CA VAL A 17 -0.22 -5.26 2.86
C VAL A 17 -0.29 -3.74 2.79
N THR A 18 0.50 -3.12 1.91
CA THR A 18 0.51 -1.65 1.76
C THR A 18 -0.82 -1.14 1.23
N GLY A 19 -1.45 -1.86 0.29
CA GLY A 19 -2.78 -1.54 -0.22
C GLY A 19 -3.86 -1.64 0.85
N ALA A 20 -3.80 -2.65 1.72
CA ALA A 20 -4.72 -2.80 2.84
C ALA A 20 -4.58 -1.65 3.86
N ILE A 21 -3.35 -1.26 4.19
CA ILE A 21 -3.06 -0.12 5.09
C ILE A 21 -3.58 1.18 4.47
N ALA A 22 -3.29 1.42 3.19
CA ALA A 22 -3.76 2.60 2.47
C ALA A 22 -5.29 2.69 2.47
N PHE A 23 -5.97 1.59 2.10
CA PHE A 23 -7.43 1.52 2.09
C PHE A 23 -8.01 1.78 3.48
N HIS A 24 -7.46 1.13 4.51
CA HIS A 24 -7.92 1.32 5.88
C HIS A 24 -7.73 2.77 6.34
N GLY A 25 -6.53 3.36 6.14
CA GLY A 25 -6.26 4.74 6.55
C GLY A 25 -7.11 5.77 5.82
N LEU A 26 -7.42 5.55 4.53
CA LEU A 26 -8.26 6.44 3.73
C LEU A 26 -9.76 6.31 4.03
N THR A 27 -10.19 5.12 4.45
CA THR A 27 -11.62 4.81 4.66
C THR A 27 -11.99 4.81 6.14
N TYR A 28 -11.02 4.92 7.05
CA TYR A 28 -11.27 4.98 8.48
C TYR A 28 -12.10 6.23 8.81
N ARG A 29 -13.17 6.00 9.58
CA ARG A 29 -14.03 7.05 10.11
C ARG A 29 -14.27 6.73 11.58
N ASP A 30 -14.26 7.76 12.41
CA ASP A 30 -14.57 7.64 13.82
C ASP A 30 -16.07 7.42 14.07
N GLU A 31 -16.47 7.33 15.34
CA GLU A 31 -17.86 7.11 15.75
C GLU A 31 -18.82 8.24 15.31
N ASN A 32 -18.30 9.44 15.08
CA ASN A 32 -19.06 10.58 14.56
C ASN A 32 -19.07 10.60 13.02
N GLY A 33 -18.38 9.67 12.38
CA GLY A 33 -18.20 9.62 10.94
C GLY A 33 -17.20 10.65 10.44
N GLU A 34 -16.37 11.24 11.28
CA GLU A 34 -15.31 12.16 10.85
C GLU A 34 -14.03 11.38 10.54
N SER A 35 -13.25 11.89 9.59
CA SER A 35 -11.93 11.35 9.30
C SER A 35 -10.91 12.11 10.14
N GLU A 36 -10.20 11.41 11.02
CA GLU A 36 -9.03 12.01 11.66
C GLU A 36 -7.96 12.32 10.62
N ILE A 37 -7.45 13.56 10.63
CA ILE A 37 -6.40 14.03 9.71
C ILE A 37 -5.19 13.09 9.74
N GLY A 38 -4.81 12.56 10.90
CA GLY A 38 -3.67 11.64 11.03
C GLY A 38 -3.85 10.35 10.22
N HIS A 39 -5.02 9.72 10.32
CA HIS A 39 -5.36 8.51 9.56
C HIS A 39 -5.38 8.77 8.06
N LEU A 40 -5.96 9.91 7.65
CA LEU A 40 -6.03 10.30 6.24
C LEU A 40 -4.65 10.56 5.64
N LEU A 41 -3.79 11.31 6.36
CA LEU A 41 -2.43 11.60 5.92
C LEU A 41 -1.57 10.33 5.85
N PHE A 42 -1.66 9.46 6.86
CA PHE A 42 -0.95 8.19 6.87
C PHE A 42 -1.43 7.28 5.74
N GLY A 43 -2.75 7.18 5.52
CA GLY A 43 -3.35 6.44 4.41
C GLY A 43 -2.93 6.96 3.04
N ALA A 44 -2.86 8.29 2.86
CA ALA A 44 -2.39 8.91 1.63
C ALA A 44 -0.91 8.60 1.34
N ILE A 45 -0.04 8.66 2.35
CA ILE A 45 1.37 8.30 2.21
C ILE A 45 1.49 6.81 1.87
N ALA A 46 0.78 5.93 2.57
CA ALA A 46 0.75 4.50 2.28
C ALA A 46 0.28 4.23 0.83
N LEU A 47 -0.69 4.99 0.33
CA LEU A 47 -1.14 4.88 -1.06
C LEU A 47 -0.04 5.23 -2.08
N LEU A 48 0.78 6.25 -1.80
CA LEU A 48 1.93 6.61 -2.66
C LEU A 48 2.96 5.47 -2.71
N PHE A 49 3.26 4.85 -1.57
CA PHE A 49 4.14 3.67 -1.52
C PHE A 49 3.52 2.45 -2.21
N PHE A 50 2.22 2.23 -2.06
CA PHE A 50 1.50 1.18 -2.79
C PHE A 50 1.69 1.34 -4.30
N PHE A 51 1.50 2.55 -4.83
CA PHE A 51 1.71 2.80 -6.26
C PHE A 51 3.16 2.62 -6.68
N ARG A 52 4.13 3.05 -5.86
CA ARG A 52 5.55 2.79 -6.13
C ARG A 52 5.82 1.30 -6.30
N VAL A 53 5.35 0.47 -5.38
CA VAL A 53 5.53 -1.00 -5.41
C VAL A 53 4.78 -1.62 -6.58
N LEU A 54 3.55 -1.19 -6.83
CA LEU A 54 2.74 -1.67 -7.94
C LEU A 54 3.43 -1.41 -9.28
N PHE A 55 3.83 -0.15 -9.51
CA PHE A 55 4.37 0.23 -10.81
C PHE A 55 5.78 -0.28 -11.02
N VAL A 56 6.66 -0.20 -10.02
CA VAL A 56 8.08 -0.47 -10.23
C VAL A 56 8.45 -1.91 -9.94
N ASP A 57 8.00 -2.43 -8.80
CA ASP A 57 8.42 -3.75 -8.34
C ASP A 57 7.56 -4.85 -8.99
N VAL A 58 6.25 -4.61 -9.18
CA VAL A 58 5.33 -5.61 -9.77
C VAL A 58 5.17 -5.47 -11.28
N LEU A 59 4.89 -4.25 -11.78
CA LEU A 59 4.64 -4.03 -13.21
C LEU A 59 5.92 -3.75 -14.02
N GLY A 60 7.06 -3.45 -13.37
CA GLY A 60 8.31 -3.10 -14.05
C GLY A 60 8.22 -1.81 -14.89
N LEU A 61 7.27 -0.94 -14.57
CA LEU A 61 6.98 0.34 -15.23
C LEU A 61 7.72 1.47 -14.52
N ILE A 62 9.06 1.51 -14.64
CA ILE A 62 9.93 2.70 -14.60
C ILE A 62 11.37 2.27 -14.89
#